data_AF-A0A7S3JXC9-F1
#
_entry.id   AF-A0A7S3JXC9-F1
#
_cell.length_a   1.000
_cell.length_b   1.000
_cell.length_c   1.000
_cell.angle_alpha   90.00
_cell.angle_beta   90.00
_cell.angle_gamma   90.00
#
_symmetry.space_group_name_H-M   'P 1'
#
loop_
_entity.id
_entity.type
_entity.pdbx_description
1 polymer ?
#
loop_
_entity_poly.entity_id
_entity_poly.type
_entity_poly.pdbx_seq_one_letter_code
_entity_poly.pdbx_strand_id
1 'polypeptide(L)'
;AIQPLIALLSSGTATAKENAAVALSSLAVNANYQIAIANAGAIRPLIDLLSSGTATAKENVAGALWNLTVDENNDTAINAAGALRNLANNANNQIAIANAGAIQPLIALLSSGTA
;
A
#
# COMPACT_ATOMS: atom_id res chain seq x y z
N ALA A 1 -6.47 -11.25 -13.15
CA ALA A 1 -7.11 -11.26 -11.82
C ALA A 1 -6.91 -9.96 -11.02
N ILE A 2 -5.87 -9.16 -11.27
CA ILE A 2 -5.57 -7.92 -10.52
C ILE A 2 -6.68 -6.86 -10.64
N GLN A 3 -7.20 -6.60 -11.84
CA GLN A 3 -8.24 -5.58 -12.08
C GLN A 3 -9.51 -5.76 -11.23
N PRO A 4 -10.11 -6.96 -11.14
CA PRO A 4 -11.22 -7.21 -10.22
C PRO A 4 -10.93 -6.89 -8.75
N LEU A 5 -9.71 -7.17 -8.27
CA LEU A 5 -9.33 -6.85 -6.89
C LEU A 5 -9.26 -5.33 -6.68
N ILE A 6 -8.74 -4.58 -7.66
CA ILE A 6 -8.70 -3.12 -7.61
C ILE A 6 -10.11 -2.52 -7.61
N ALA A 7 -11.04 -3.08 -8.40
CA ALA A 7 -12.44 -2.65 -8.39
C ALA A 7 -13.06 -2.87 -7.00
N LEU A 8 -12.80 -4.02 -6.36
CA LEU A 8 -13.29 -4.32 -5.02
C LEU A 8 -12.78 -3.35 -3.95
N LEU A 9 -11.52 -2.88 -4.04
CA LEU A 9 -11.00 -1.84 -3.13
C LEU A 9 -11.85 -0.56 -3.14
N SER A 10 -12.42 -0.23 -4.31
CA SER A 10 -13.17 1.00 -4.51
C SER A 10 -14.66 0.83 -4.17
N SER A 11 -15.31 -0.20 -4.72
CA SER A 11 -16.77 -0.36 -4.70
C SER A 11 -17.27 -1.53 -3.84
N GLY A 12 -16.38 -2.32 -3.24
CA GLY A 12 -16.75 -3.47 -2.43
C GLY A 12 -17.34 -3.10 -1.07
N THR A 13 -17.94 -4.08 -0.39
CA THR A 13 -18.26 -3.99 1.05
C THR A 13 -16.97 -3.88 1.88
N ALA A 14 -17.06 -3.51 3.16
CA ALA A 14 -15.89 -3.43 4.03
C ALA A 14 -15.06 -4.74 4.01
N THR A 15 -15.73 -5.89 4.14
CA THR A 15 -15.09 -7.21 4.06
C THR A 15 -14.50 -7.50 2.67
N ALA A 16 -15.17 -7.09 1.59
CA ALA A 16 -14.63 -7.28 0.24
C ALA A 16 -13.38 -6.42 -0.02
N LYS A 17 -13.35 -5.20 0.52
CA LYS A 17 -12.19 -4.30 0.48
C LYS A 17 -11.02 -4.87 1.26
N GLU A 18 -11.26 -5.38 2.47
CA GLU A 18 -10.26 -6.09 3.28
C GLU A 18 -9.68 -7.30 2.54
N ASN A 19 -10.53 -8.19 2.03
CA ASN A 19 -10.11 -9.38 1.31
C ASN A 19 -9.32 -9.03 0.03
N ALA A 20 -9.72 -7.97 -0.67
CA ALA A 20 -8.98 -7.47 -1.83
C ALA A 20 -7.59 -6.92 -1.44
N ALA A 21 -7.49 -6.19 -0.33
CA ALA A 21 -6.22 -5.68 0.18
C ALA A 21 -5.27 -6.82 0.60
N VAL A 22 -5.79 -7.85 1.29
CA VAL A 22 -5.03 -9.06 1.65
C VAL A 22 -4.51 -9.77 0.40
N ALA A 23 -5.40 -10.00 -0.58
CA ALA A 23 -5.01 -10.68 -1.81
C ALA A 23 -3.92 -9.91 -2.58
N LEU A 24 -4.05 -8.59 -2.69
CA LEU A 24 -3.05 -7.74 -3.33
C LEU A 24 -1.73 -7.72 -2.54
N SER A 25 -1.79 -7.69 -1.21
CA SER A 25 -0.61 -7.78 -0.35
C SER A 25 0.16 -9.07 -0.58
N SER A 26 -0.53 -10.21 -0.56
CA SER A 26 0.06 -11.53 -0.79
C SER A 26 0.66 -11.67 -2.19
N LEU A 27 0.01 -11.10 -3.22
CA LEU A 27 0.55 -11.09 -4.58
C LEU A 27 1.81 -10.23 -4.70
N ALA A 28 1.82 -9.07 -4.03
CA ALA A 28 2.93 -8.12 -4.07
C ALA A 28 4.21 -8.64 -3.39
N VAL A 29 4.18 -9.78 -2.69
CA VAL A 29 5.41 -10.45 -2.21
C VAL A 29 6.30 -10.90 -3.39
N ASN A 30 5.73 -11.10 -4.57
CA ASN A 30 6.47 -11.48 -5.78
C ASN A 30 6.70 -10.27 -6.69
N ALA A 31 7.96 -10.00 -7.05
CA ALA A 31 8.38 -8.86 -7.88
C ALA A 31 7.62 -8.77 -9.23
N ASN A 32 7.32 -9.90 -9.87
CA ASN A 32 6.59 -9.91 -11.15
C ASN A 32 5.16 -9.35 -11.00
N TYR A 33 4.54 -9.56 -9.83
CA TYR A 33 3.21 -9.05 -9.55
C TYR A 33 3.24 -7.64 -8.97
N GLN A 34 4.34 -7.20 -8.36
CA GLN A 34 4.48 -5.81 -7.88
C GLN A 34 4.29 -4.82 -9.03
N ILE A 35 5.02 -5.01 -10.13
CA ILE A 35 4.92 -4.16 -11.33
C ILE A 35 3.51 -4.24 -11.93
N ALA A 36 2.95 -5.45 -12.05
CA ALA A 36 1.62 -5.64 -12.61
C ALA A 36 0.51 -4.97 -11.78
N ILE A 37 0.61 -5.00 -10.44
CA ILE A 37 -0.33 -4.36 -9.52
C ILE A 37 -0.22 -2.83 -9.62
N ALA A 38 1.00 -2.32 -9.66
CA ALA A 38 1.24 -0.89 -9.75
C ALA A 38 0.77 -0.31 -11.10
N ASN A 39 1.13 -0.95 -12.21
CA ASN A 39 0.68 -0.58 -13.56
C ASN A 39 -0.83 -0.74 -13.76
N ALA A 40 -1.47 -1.63 -13.01
CA ALA A 40 -2.92 -1.78 -13.01
C ALA A 40 -3.65 -0.63 -12.28
N GLY A 41 -2.93 0.30 -11.66
CA GLY A 41 -3.49 1.48 -11.00
C GLY A 41 -3.93 1.25 -9.56
N ALA A 42 -3.42 0.22 -8.89
CA ALA A 42 -3.84 -0.14 -7.52
C ALA A 42 -3.46 0.90 -6.46
N ILE A 43 -2.44 1.72 -6.71
CA ILE A 43 -1.84 2.63 -5.72
C ILE A 43 -2.89 3.58 -5.12
N ARG A 44 -3.71 4.23 -5.96
CA ARG A 44 -4.70 5.21 -5.48
C ARG A 44 -5.85 4.58 -4.67
N PRO A 45 -6.50 3.50 -5.14
CA PRO A 45 -7.48 2.78 -4.33
C PRO A 45 -6.94 2.24 -3.00
N LEU A 46 -5.66 1.81 -2.97
CA LEU A 46 -5.01 1.41 -1.72
C LEU A 46 -4.88 2.61 -0.77
N ILE A 47 -4.39 3.76 -1.23
CA ILE A 47 -4.27 4.99 -0.44
C ILE A 47 -5.62 5.45 0.14
N ASP A 48 -6.67 5.40 -0.68
CA ASP A 48 -8.02 5.78 -0.26
C ASP A 48 -8.52 4.84 0.84
N LEU A 49 -8.28 3.52 0.69
CA LEU A 49 -8.65 2.52 1.70
C LEU A 49 -7.82 2.65 2.99
N LEU A 50 -6.55 3.04 2.91
CA LEU A 50 -5.72 3.33 4.09
C LEU A 50 -6.28 4.53 4.89
N SER A 51 -6.97 5.45 4.21
CA SER A 51 -7.59 6.63 4.84
C SER A 51 -8.94 6.30 5.47
N SER A 52 -9.82 5.61 4.73
CA SER A 52 -11.24 5.40 5.12
C SER A 52 -11.57 3.99 5.63
N GLY A 53 -10.63 3.05 5.59
CA GLY A 53 -10.84 1.65 5.93
C GLY A 53 -10.90 1.36 7.44
N THR A 54 -11.28 0.13 7.79
CA THR A 54 -11.19 -0.42 9.15
C THR A 54 -9.72 -0.54 9.59
N ALA A 55 -9.47 -0.73 10.89
CA ALA A 55 -8.11 -0.97 11.39
C ALA A 55 -7.40 -2.11 10.65
N THR A 56 -8.10 -3.23 10.44
CA THR A 56 -7.61 -4.39 9.70
C THR A 56 -7.33 -4.08 8.23
N ALA A 57 -8.24 -3.35 7.56
CA ALA A 57 -8.01 -2.93 6.17
C ALA A 57 -6.76 -2.06 6.05
N LYS A 58 -6.56 -1.14 7.00
CA LYS A 58 -5.41 -0.24 7.03
C LYS A 58 -4.09 -0.99 7.19
N GLU A 59 -4.02 -1.95 8.10
CA GLU A 59 -2.83 -2.79 8.30
C GLU A 59 -2.49 -3.59 7.02
N ASN A 60 -3.49 -4.24 6.42
CA ASN A 60 -3.30 -5.02 5.19
C ASN A 60 -2.86 -4.15 4.01
N VAL A 61 -3.43 -2.96 3.87
CA VAL A 61 -3.04 -2.00 2.84
C VAL A 61 -1.63 -1.48 3.07
N ALA A 62 -1.25 -1.20 4.31
CA ALA A 62 0.13 -0.80 4.63
C ALA A 62 1.13 -1.90 4.24
N GLY A 63 0.80 -3.17 4.50
CA GLY A 63 1.59 -4.32 4.03
C GLY A 63 1.66 -4.44 2.51
N ALA A 64 0.55 -4.21 1.80
CA ALA A 64 0.54 -4.19 0.34
C ALA A 64 1.41 -3.07 -0.23
N LEU A 65 1.31 -1.86 0.31
CA LEU A 65 2.14 -0.74 -0.10
C LEU A 65 3.62 -0.98 0.23
N TRP A 66 3.94 -1.59 1.38
CA TRP A 66 5.30 -2.02 1.71
C TRP A 66 5.87 -2.94 0.63
N ASN A 67 5.16 -4.02 0.32
CA ASN A 67 5.57 -4.99 -0.69
C ASN A 67 5.78 -4.35 -2.08
N LEU A 68 5.05 -3.28 -2.40
CA LEU A 68 5.20 -2.53 -3.65
C LEU A 68 6.38 -1.53 -3.64
N THR A 69 6.95 -1.20 -2.47
CA THR A 69 8.07 -0.26 -2.30
C THR A 69 9.44 -0.94 -2.16
N VAL A 70 9.49 -2.27 -2.04
CA VAL A 70 10.76 -3.03 -1.86
C VAL A 70 11.62 -3.01 -3.14
N ASP A 71 11.03 -2.81 -4.32
CA ASP A 71 11.79 -2.66 -5.56
C ASP A 71 12.16 -1.18 -5.81
N GLU A 72 13.43 -0.87 -5.55
CA GLU A 72 14.07 0.44 -5.71
C GLU A 72 14.15 0.93 -7.17
N ASN A 73 13.91 0.06 -8.17
CA ASN A 73 13.90 0.45 -9.59
C ASN A 73 12.51 0.88 -10.09
N ASN A 74 11.53 0.96 -9.21
CA ASN A 74 10.15 1.20 -9.61
C ASN A 74 9.73 2.62 -9.22
N ASP A 75 9.45 3.50 -10.19
CA ASP A 75 8.92 4.86 -9.96
C ASP A 75 7.64 4.87 -9.08
N THR A 76 6.95 3.74 -8.99
CA THR A 76 5.83 3.53 -8.07
C THR A 76 6.22 3.42 -6.59
N ALA A 77 7.48 3.07 -6.27
CA ALA A 77 7.99 3.09 -4.90
C ALA A 77 8.04 4.53 -4.36
N ILE A 78 8.44 5.50 -5.18
CA ILE A 78 8.46 6.93 -4.81
C ILE A 78 7.04 7.44 -4.53
N ASN A 79 6.09 7.12 -5.40
CA ASN A 79 4.69 7.54 -5.23
C ASN A 79 4.01 6.86 -4.02
N ALA A 80 4.25 5.57 -3.81
CA ALA A 80 3.76 4.84 -2.65
C ALA A 80 4.38 5.36 -1.34
N ALA A 81 5.68 5.66 -1.34
CA ALA A 81 6.38 6.25 -0.19
C ALA A 81 5.89 7.68 0.12
N GLY A 82 5.67 8.50 -0.90
CA GLY A 82 5.10 9.85 -0.73
C GLY A 82 3.70 9.81 -0.12
N ALA A 83 2.88 8.84 -0.52
CA ALA A 83 1.55 8.65 0.03
C ALA A 83 1.58 8.12 1.47
N LEU A 84 2.43 7.12 1.75
CA LEU A 84 2.65 6.61 3.11
C LEU A 84 3.17 7.72 4.05
N ARG A 85 4.08 8.59 3.58
CA ARG A 85 4.54 9.77 4.33
C ARG A 85 3.41 10.72 4.68
N ASN A 86 2.56 11.06 3.72
CA ASN A 86 1.44 11.96 3.97
C ASN A 86 0.44 11.36 4.96
N LEU A 87 0.20 10.05 4.88
CA LEU A 87 -0.72 9.34 5.76
C LEU A 87 -0.17 9.11 7.16
N ALA A 88 1.16 9.03 7.33
CA ALA A 88 1.83 8.99 8.62
C ALA A 88 1.64 10.26 9.46
N ASN A 89 1.03 11.33 8.93
CA ASN A 89 0.60 12.47 9.76
C ASN A 89 -0.71 12.20 10.54
N ASN A 90 -1.40 11.09 10.28
CA ASN A 90 -2.60 10.70 11.03
C ASN A 90 -2.26 9.62 12.08
N ALA A 91 -2.57 9.88 13.35
CA ALA A 91 -2.23 9.00 14.48
C ALA A 91 -2.76 7.56 14.32
N ASN A 92 -3.92 7.36 13.71
CA ASN A 92 -4.48 6.02 13.48
C ASN A 92 -3.74 5.28 12.35
N ASN A 93 -3.26 6.01 11.35
CA ASN A 93 -2.48 5.44 10.26
C ASN A 93 -1.04 5.17 10.70
N GLN A 94 -0.48 5.96 11.62
CA GLN A 94 0.85 5.71 12.22
C GLN A 94 0.94 4.33 12.87
N ILE A 95 -0.10 3.95 13.64
CA ILE A 95 -0.14 2.63 14.29
C ILE A 95 -0.22 1.51 13.25
N ALA A 96 -1.04 1.66 12.21
CA ALA A 96 -1.14 0.66 11.14
C ALA A 96 0.17 0.54 10.33
N ILE A 97 0.82 1.66 10.03
CA ILE A 97 2.13 1.70 9.35
C ILE A 97 3.23 1.08 10.24
N ALA A 98 3.19 1.32 11.56
CA ALA A 98 4.10 0.72 12.52
C ALA A 98 3.97 -0.80 12.59
N ASN A 99 2.73 -1.31 12.73
CA ASN A 99 2.45 -2.74 12.82
C ASN A 99 2.84 -3.49 11.53
N ALA A 100 2.68 -2.85 10.37
CA ALA A 100 3.11 -3.39 9.08
C ALA A 100 4.65 -3.32 8.86
N GLY A 101 5.43 -2.75 9.80
CA GLY A 101 6.89 -2.64 9.69
C GLY A 101 7.38 -1.55 8.73
N ALA A 102 6.50 -0.65 8.27
CA ALA A 102 6.79 0.30 7.20
C ALA A 102 7.52 1.59 7.66
N ILE A 103 7.74 1.81 8.97
CA ILE A 103 8.39 3.03 9.51
C ILE A 103 9.86 3.15 9.07
N GLN A 104 10.66 2.09 9.20
CA GLN A 104 12.09 2.15 8.88
C GLN A 104 12.34 2.36 7.36
N PRO A 105 11.63 1.67 6.45
CA PRO A 105 11.71 1.95 5.02
C PRO A 105 11.20 3.34 4.63
N LEU A 106 10.19 3.89 5.32
CA LEU A 106 9.77 5.28 5.09
C LEU A 106 10.88 6.27 5.39
N ILE A 107 11.63 6.06 6.47
CA ILE A 107 12.81 6.86 6.79
C ILE A 107 13.89 6.66 5.72
N ALA A 108 14.14 5.42 5.26
CA ALA A 108 15.12 5.14 4.21
C ALA A 108 14.76 5.80 2.87
N LEU A 109 13.50 5.74 2.45
CA LEU A 109 12.97 6.40 1.25
C LEU A 109 13.00 7.93 1.34
N LEU A 110 12.74 8.47 2.53
CA LEU A 110 12.88 9.91 2.79
C LEU A 110 14.33 10.37 2.73
N SER A 111 15.27 9.50 3.09
CA SER A 111 16.71 9.76 3.06
C SER A 111 17.32 9.55 1.67
N SER A 112 16.74 8.68 0.85
CA SER A 112 17.20 8.41 -0.52
C SER A 112 16.64 9.38 -1.57
N GLY A 113 15.54 10.06 -1.28
CA GLY A 113 14.96 11.11 -2.14
C GLY A 113 15.63 12.49 -2.06
N THR A 114 16.74 12.63 -1.33
CA THR A 114 17.54 13.86 -1.21
C THR A 114 18.93 13.74 -1.84
N ALA A 115 19.01 13.19 -3.05
CA ALA A 115 20.19 13.28 -3.90
C ALA A 115 19.80 13.60 -5.35
#